data_AF-A0A8T0DGQ0-F1
#
_entry.id   AF-A0A8T0DGQ0-F1
#
_cell.length_a   1.000
_cell.length_b   1.000
_cell.length_c   1.000
_cell.angle_alpha   90.00
_cell.angle_beta   90.00
_cell.angle_gamma   90.00
#
_symmetry.space_group_name_H-M   'P 1'
#
loop_
_entity.id
_entity.type
_entity.pdbx_description
1 polymer ?
#
loop_
_entity_poly.entity_id
_entity_poly.type
_entity_poly.pdbx_seq_one_letter_code
_entity_poly.pdbx_strand_id
1 'polypeptide(L)'
;MSATSKAEGLGSVAWWGFSPAIDLIETYSGFFDSLSIDSVTVLIAGGSDSRHILQTVSNAVGDSNLVQTYFILDSALEVYARYMLQIYIAMEQEDRFNLQEKTELFLELFGNTMIREFTATYLRHVATEFIKYRIELIYVYTDYRITTSFEDSTKCLQFMNMMHLRFRERDVLESIFKFWREKDENIFNIFKCWDYRLRRHLGTRYDAIPNVFDWDCSITLHDRQADQIDSREYSWWRRRGVAFELRPADYTVSNRCLASGKPFRNSKGENTVYWGYWGDITCSPYLAFGITTSMYPELAKKVNGRRSYGATTISEVNVRSLLWRLGHGCKCPLKVAAPFCIDNSRDTSEPEQDVNAPSDLSHDAPVSGPSLAVQDSGESTVTSPSTEESTTSISVKFHLLANSYYSFVALLYYIHNGSAKKPTDASLDARLEEKPYAPLKTKNQFGVKYLPLNSFTELSSRYRSLFVGDGRKPIDIVYMGCSMSHLLDDEKLVARRNYSKETSTKDETETMWTDDNTGLVSILNNRALLIVESVLYMVELRPAEVEAYVERITKSALRLGFRLTKKPEPMKDHHLYFVHDRANVESK
;
A
#
# COMPACT_ATOMS: atom_id res chain seq x y z
N MET A 1 -29.74 17.75 10.25
CA MET A 1 -28.65 17.28 9.36
C MET A 1 -28.44 15.81 9.64
N SER A 2 -28.85 14.92 8.72
CA SER A 2 -28.73 13.47 8.93
C SER A 2 -27.27 13.03 8.82
N ALA A 3 -26.91 11.97 9.54
CA ALA A 3 -25.58 11.37 9.54
C ALA A 3 -25.05 10.99 8.13
N THR A 4 -25.94 10.92 7.13
CA THR A 4 -25.63 10.70 5.72
C THR A 4 -24.85 11.83 5.02
N SER A 5 -24.78 13.05 5.57
CA SER A 5 -24.04 14.16 4.93
C SER A 5 -22.56 14.26 5.33
N LYS A 6 -22.09 13.49 6.33
CA LYS A 6 -20.77 13.71 6.96
C LYS A 6 -19.62 12.85 6.41
N ALA A 7 -19.90 11.90 5.51
CA ALA A 7 -18.91 11.00 4.91
C ALA A 7 -18.82 11.11 3.38
N GLU A 8 -19.29 12.23 2.81
CA GLU A 8 -19.30 12.44 1.36
C GLU A 8 -17.87 12.55 0.77
N GLY A 9 -16.92 13.01 1.58
CA GLY A 9 -15.50 13.09 1.24
C GLY A 9 -14.86 11.72 1.01
N LEU A 10 -15.12 10.76 1.91
CA LEU A 10 -14.59 9.39 1.81
C LEU A 10 -15.11 8.63 0.59
N GLY A 11 -16.32 8.95 0.12
CA GLY A 11 -16.96 8.25 -0.99
C GLY A 11 -17.52 6.88 -0.60
N SER A 12 -17.87 6.10 -1.63
CA SER A 12 -18.47 4.75 -1.47
C SER A 12 -17.51 3.60 -1.77
N VAL A 13 -16.32 3.89 -2.29
CA VAL A 13 -15.30 2.90 -2.62
C VAL A 13 -13.97 3.33 -2.01
N ALA A 14 -13.44 2.56 -1.06
CA ALA A 14 -12.12 2.81 -0.52
C ALA A 14 -11.06 2.32 -1.52
N TRP A 15 -10.31 3.25 -2.10
CA TRP A 15 -9.28 2.96 -3.12
C TRP A 15 -7.90 2.68 -2.53
N TRP A 16 -7.69 3.08 -1.29
CA TRP A 16 -6.55 2.78 -0.45
C TRP A 16 -7.07 2.75 0.99
N GLY A 17 -6.40 2.02 1.88
CA GLY A 17 -6.77 2.00 3.29
C GLY A 17 -6.31 3.26 4.03
N PHE A 18 -6.74 3.41 5.27
CA PHE A 18 -6.57 4.61 6.10
C PHE A 18 -5.49 4.47 7.17
N SER A 19 -4.56 3.53 7.03
CA SER A 19 -3.45 3.30 7.97
C SER A 19 -2.15 2.97 7.24
N PRO A 20 -0.99 3.02 7.93
CA PRO A 20 0.26 2.50 7.38
C PRO A 20 0.19 1.00 7.08
N ALA A 21 0.96 0.57 6.09
CA ALA A 21 1.19 -0.85 5.87
C ALA A 21 1.84 -1.52 7.11
N ILE A 22 1.37 -2.72 7.46
CA ILE A 22 1.91 -3.54 8.54
C ILE A 22 2.26 -4.92 8.02
N ASP A 23 3.30 -5.52 8.60
CA ASP A 23 3.64 -6.92 8.40
C ASP A 23 2.71 -7.76 9.28
N LEU A 24 1.77 -8.46 8.64
CA LEU A 24 0.75 -9.23 9.35
C LEU A 24 1.35 -10.43 10.09
N ILE A 25 2.39 -11.05 9.55
CA ILE A 25 3.01 -12.26 10.12
C ILE A 25 3.95 -11.91 11.26
N GLU A 26 4.75 -10.85 11.11
CA GLU A 26 5.55 -10.30 12.21
C GLU A 26 4.64 -9.85 13.35
N THR A 27 3.52 -9.17 13.03
CA THR A 27 2.53 -8.78 14.03
C THR A 27 1.95 -10.00 14.76
N TYR A 28 1.53 -11.03 14.03
CA TYR A 28 1.01 -12.28 14.61
C TYR A 28 2.02 -12.96 15.53
N SER A 29 3.28 -13.05 15.08
CA SER A 29 4.38 -13.65 15.86
C SER A 29 4.71 -12.87 17.13
N GLY A 30 4.45 -11.56 17.15
CA GLY A 30 4.58 -10.73 18.35
C GLY A 30 3.51 -11.02 19.43
N PHE A 31 2.38 -11.63 19.06
CA PHE A 31 1.32 -12.03 19.99
C PHE A 31 1.36 -13.50 20.40
N PHE A 32 1.85 -14.36 19.51
CA PHE A 32 1.95 -15.79 19.74
C PHE A 32 3.40 -16.20 19.48
N ASP A 33 4.16 -16.45 20.54
CA ASP A 33 5.59 -16.78 20.51
C ASP A 33 5.95 -17.67 19.31
N SER A 34 7.05 -17.33 18.64
CA SER A 34 7.52 -17.84 17.35
C SER A 34 7.46 -19.38 17.23
N LEU A 35 6.29 -19.90 16.87
CA LEU A 35 6.17 -21.25 16.39
C LEU A 35 6.79 -21.29 14.99
N SER A 36 7.44 -22.40 14.65
CA SER A 36 7.79 -22.72 13.26
C SER A 36 6.49 -22.90 12.47
N ILE A 37 5.91 -21.79 12.03
CA ILE A 37 4.72 -21.78 11.21
C ILE A 37 5.17 -22.14 9.80
N ASP A 38 4.85 -23.34 9.34
CA ASP A 38 5.12 -23.74 7.95
C ASP A 38 4.13 -23.08 6.97
N SER A 39 3.01 -22.57 7.48
CA SER A 39 2.01 -21.87 6.69
C SER A 39 1.10 -20.97 7.51
N VAL A 40 0.69 -19.86 6.91
CA VAL A 40 -0.24 -18.91 7.52
C VAL A 40 -1.40 -18.63 6.57
N THR A 41 -2.61 -18.58 7.12
CA THR A 41 -3.85 -18.21 6.41
C THR A 41 -4.38 -16.89 6.94
N VAL A 42 -4.45 -15.91 6.06
CA VAL A 42 -4.86 -14.53 6.37
C VAL A 42 -6.16 -14.22 5.63
N LEU A 43 -7.18 -13.74 6.34
CA LEU A 43 -8.35 -13.11 5.74
C LEU A 43 -8.19 -11.59 5.82
N ILE A 44 -8.22 -10.91 4.67
CA ILE A 44 -8.22 -9.45 4.57
C ILE A 44 -9.60 -9.02 4.08
N ALA A 45 -10.39 -8.44 4.98
CA ALA A 45 -11.74 -7.93 4.71
C ALA A 45 -11.75 -6.40 4.74
N GLY A 46 -12.04 -5.76 3.60
CA GLY A 46 -12.07 -4.30 3.46
C GLY A 46 -10.69 -3.64 3.46
N GLY A 47 -9.62 -4.40 3.18
CA GLY A 47 -8.25 -3.88 3.17
C GLY A 47 -8.00 -2.79 2.10
N SER A 48 -8.87 -2.67 1.09
CA SER A 48 -8.86 -1.64 0.04
C SER A 48 -7.67 -1.67 -0.93
N ASP A 49 -6.50 -2.16 -0.52
CA ASP A 49 -5.30 -2.23 -1.34
C ASP A 49 -4.30 -3.32 -0.87
N SER A 50 -3.26 -3.56 -1.67
CA SER A 50 -2.29 -4.64 -1.46
C SER A 50 -1.19 -4.37 -0.43
N ARG A 51 -1.15 -3.19 0.22
CA ARG A 51 0.00 -2.78 1.03
C ARG A 51 0.38 -3.75 2.14
N HIS A 52 -0.60 -4.36 2.80
CA HIS A 52 -0.34 -5.30 3.89
C HIS A 52 0.24 -6.60 3.36
N ILE A 53 -0.21 -7.05 2.19
CA ILE A 53 0.35 -8.22 1.50
C ILE A 53 1.78 -7.92 1.08
N LEU A 54 2.03 -6.77 0.46
CA LEU A 54 3.39 -6.39 0.03
C LEU A 54 4.34 -6.21 1.22
N GLN A 55 3.92 -5.52 2.27
CA GLN A 55 4.70 -5.36 3.49
C GLN A 55 5.07 -6.73 4.07
N THR A 56 4.11 -7.64 4.17
CA THR A 56 4.31 -8.98 4.75
C THR A 56 5.21 -9.87 3.88
N VAL A 57 4.91 -9.98 2.58
CA VAL A 57 5.66 -10.86 1.67
C VAL A 57 7.09 -10.34 1.47
N SER A 58 7.30 -9.03 1.36
CA SER A 58 8.63 -8.43 1.23
C SER A 58 9.48 -8.49 2.51
N ASN A 59 8.84 -8.66 3.67
CA ASN A 59 9.52 -8.70 4.96
C ASN A 59 9.79 -10.09 5.51
N ALA A 60 9.26 -11.14 4.86
CA ALA A 60 9.54 -12.52 5.20
C ALA A 60 11.03 -12.85 4.91
N VAL A 61 11.90 -12.36 5.79
CA VAL A 61 13.37 -12.43 5.76
C VAL A 61 13.78 -13.54 6.72
N GLY A 62 14.31 -14.64 6.19
CA GLY A 62 14.79 -15.79 6.98
C GLY A 62 14.82 -17.09 6.16
N ASP A 63 15.29 -18.19 6.74
CA ASP A 63 15.41 -19.52 6.12
C ASP A 63 14.11 -20.34 6.13
N SER A 64 12.96 -19.70 6.39
CA SER A 64 11.66 -20.38 6.45
C SER A 64 11.04 -20.54 5.07
N ASN A 65 10.61 -21.75 4.69
CA ASN A 65 9.76 -22.00 3.51
C ASN A 65 8.27 -21.75 3.85
N LEU A 66 7.94 -20.55 4.33
CA LEU A 66 6.60 -20.24 4.81
C LEU A 66 5.61 -20.10 3.64
N VAL A 67 4.53 -20.88 3.67
CA VAL A 67 3.44 -20.78 2.68
C VAL A 67 2.36 -19.83 3.16
N GLN A 68 2.17 -18.72 2.46
CA GLN A 68 1.22 -17.67 2.83
C GLN A 68 -0.03 -17.73 1.95
N THR A 69 -1.21 -17.87 2.56
CA THR A 69 -2.49 -17.83 1.83
C THR A 69 -3.31 -16.63 2.28
N TYR A 70 -3.60 -15.72 1.35
CA TYR A 70 -4.43 -14.55 1.58
C TYR A 70 -5.81 -14.75 0.97
N PHE A 71 -6.87 -14.59 1.75
CA PHE A 71 -8.24 -14.50 1.28
C PHE A 71 -8.67 -13.04 1.28
N ILE A 72 -9.10 -12.53 0.13
CA ILE A 72 -9.52 -11.14 -0.03
C ILE A 72 -11.04 -11.08 -0.09
N LEU A 73 -11.59 -10.21 0.76
CA LEU A 73 -13.00 -9.87 0.78
C LEU A 73 -13.12 -8.35 0.78
N ASP A 74 -13.81 -7.77 -0.19
CA ASP A 74 -14.01 -6.32 -0.24
C ASP A 74 -15.42 -5.99 -0.70
N SER A 75 -15.74 -4.69 -0.69
CA SER A 75 -17.06 -4.14 -0.96
C SER A 75 -17.36 -3.99 -2.46
N ALA A 76 -16.33 -4.00 -3.32
CA ALA A 76 -16.47 -3.76 -4.76
C ALA A 76 -15.45 -4.57 -5.58
N LEU A 77 -15.85 -5.01 -6.78
CA LEU A 77 -15.00 -5.79 -7.67
C LEU A 77 -13.91 -4.94 -8.32
N GLU A 78 -14.12 -3.63 -8.44
CA GLU A 78 -13.09 -2.69 -8.85
C GLU A 78 -11.91 -2.71 -7.88
N VAL A 79 -12.16 -2.91 -6.59
CA VAL A 79 -11.09 -3.05 -5.59
C VAL A 79 -10.33 -4.36 -5.81
N TYR A 80 -11.01 -5.48 -6.09
CA TYR A 80 -10.33 -6.74 -6.45
C TYR A 80 -9.45 -6.59 -7.68
N ALA A 81 -9.95 -5.93 -8.73
CA ALA A 81 -9.17 -5.64 -9.92
C ALA A 81 -7.89 -4.85 -9.58
N ARG A 82 -7.96 -3.93 -8.62
CA ARG A 82 -6.79 -3.17 -8.16
C ARG A 82 -5.82 -3.98 -7.29
N TYR A 83 -6.30 -4.87 -6.42
CA TYR A 83 -5.43 -5.85 -5.76
C TYR A 83 -4.64 -6.66 -6.81
N MET A 84 -5.33 -7.14 -7.85
CA MET A 84 -4.69 -7.89 -8.92
C MET A 84 -3.62 -7.06 -9.64
N LEU A 85 -3.96 -5.82 -10.02
CA LEU A 85 -3.03 -4.90 -10.69
C LEU A 85 -1.79 -4.58 -9.84
N GLN A 86 -1.99 -4.23 -8.57
CA GLN A 86 -0.90 -3.83 -7.67
C GLN A 86 0.06 -5.00 -7.41
N ILE A 87 -0.46 -6.21 -7.19
CA ILE A 87 0.38 -7.40 -7.01
C ILE A 87 1.03 -7.81 -8.33
N TYR A 88 0.34 -7.70 -9.46
CA TYR A 88 0.91 -7.96 -10.78
C TYR A 88 2.13 -7.07 -11.06
N ILE A 89 2.00 -5.76 -10.80
CA ILE A 89 3.11 -4.80 -10.87
C ILE A 89 4.22 -5.21 -9.92
N ALA A 90 3.90 -5.52 -8.66
CA ALA A 90 4.89 -5.92 -7.67
C ALA A 90 5.68 -7.16 -8.09
N MET A 91 5.07 -8.05 -8.87
CA MET A 91 5.68 -9.29 -9.36
C MET A 91 6.36 -9.14 -10.74
N GLU A 92 6.41 -7.95 -11.34
CA GLU A 92 7.18 -7.70 -12.58
C GLU A 92 8.68 -7.98 -12.39
N GLN A 93 9.30 -8.59 -13.40
CA GLN A 93 10.73 -8.88 -13.41
C GLN A 93 11.57 -7.65 -13.78
N GLU A 94 12.78 -7.60 -13.23
CA GLU A 94 13.70 -6.48 -13.38
C GLU A 94 14.16 -6.24 -14.82
N ASP A 95 14.09 -7.28 -15.65
CA ASP A 95 14.51 -7.24 -17.04
C ASP A 95 13.40 -6.73 -17.99
N ARG A 96 12.16 -6.58 -17.49
CA ARG A 96 11.04 -5.86 -18.15
C ARG A 96 10.91 -4.43 -17.64
N PHE A 97 11.08 -4.24 -16.33
CA PHE A 97 10.97 -2.94 -15.67
C PHE A 97 12.04 -2.80 -14.59
N ASN A 98 12.84 -1.74 -14.69
CA ASN A 98 13.78 -1.45 -13.61
C ASN A 98 13.03 -0.97 -12.36
N LEU A 99 13.72 -0.98 -11.21
CA LEU A 99 13.13 -0.66 -9.92
C LEU A 99 12.48 0.74 -9.87
N GLN A 100 13.04 1.74 -10.57
CA GLN A 100 12.47 3.09 -10.63
C GLN A 100 11.16 3.10 -11.41
N GLU A 101 11.16 2.56 -12.63
CA GLU A 101 9.94 2.48 -13.46
C GLU A 101 8.83 1.73 -12.72
N LYS A 102 9.17 0.61 -12.06
CA LYS A 102 8.23 -0.20 -11.31
C LYS A 102 7.64 0.54 -10.11
N THR A 103 8.46 1.28 -9.38
CA THR A 103 8.03 2.12 -8.23
C THR A 103 7.07 3.22 -8.70
N GLU A 104 7.40 3.89 -9.80
CA GLU A 104 6.56 4.95 -10.35
C GLU A 104 5.23 4.42 -10.90
N LEU A 105 5.26 3.31 -11.66
CA LEU A 105 4.06 2.64 -12.15
C LEU A 105 3.13 2.28 -10.99
N PHE A 106 3.70 1.70 -9.93
CA PHE A 106 2.93 1.32 -8.74
C PHE A 106 2.26 2.54 -8.10
N LEU A 107 3.03 3.58 -7.77
CA LEU A 107 2.50 4.74 -7.05
C LEU A 107 1.51 5.57 -7.88
N GLU A 108 1.76 5.73 -9.18
CA GLU A 108 0.83 6.40 -10.08
C GLU A 108 -0.51 5.68 -10.15
N LEU A 109 -0.50 4.36 -10.38
CA LEU A 109 -1.71 3.56 -10.42
C LEU A 109 -2.36 3.42 -9.04
N PHE A 110 -1.59 3.55 -7.95
CA PHE A 110 -2.08 3.49 -6.58
C PHE A 110 -2.89 4.73 -6.18
N GLY A 111 -2.37 5.94 -6.43
CA GLY A 111 -2.90 7.15 -5.79
C GLY A 111 -3.18 8.34 -6.71
N ASN A 112 -2.85 8.28 -8.00
CA ASN A 112 -3.06 9.43 -8.90
C ASN A 112 -4.33 9.27 -9.73
N THR A 113 -5.13 10.34 -9.78
CA THR A 113 -6.25 10.46 -10.71
C THR A 113 -5.78 10.61 -12.16
N MET A 114 -4.70 11.34 -12.39
CA MET A 114 -4.10 11.54 -13.71
C MET A 114 -2.76 10.82 -13.78
N ILE A 115 -2.50 10.12 -14.88
CA ILE A 115 -1.28 9.31 -15.10
C ILE A 115 -0.62 9.68 -16.42
N ARG A 116 0.64 9.28 -16.57
CA ARG A 116 1.38 9.42 -17.85
C ARG A 116 0.84 8.43 -18.88
N GLU A 117 1.04 8.75 -20.17
CA GLU A 117 0.71 7.83 -21.27
C GLU A 117 1.44 6.48 -21.12
N PHE A 118 2.69 6.49 -20.66
CA PHE A 118 3.46 5.27 -20.37
C PHE A 118 2.71 4.35 -19.39
N THR A 119 2.22 4.90 -18.29
CA THR A 119 1.48 4.18 -17.25
C THR A 119 0.11 3.72 -17.77
N ALA A 120 -0.55 4.53 -18.60
CA ALA A 120 -1.81 4.15 -19.24
C ALA A 120 -1.64 3.01 -20.25
N THR A 121 -0.59 3.04 -21.07
CA THR A 121 -0.22 1.95 -21.99
C THR A 121 0.02 0.66 -21.21
N TYR A 122 0.77 0.72 -20.11
CA TYR A 122 0.94 -0.44 -19.22
C TYR A 122 -0.39 -0.97 -18.67
N LEU A 123 -1.27 -0.09 -18.15
CA LEU A 123 -2.59 -0.49 -17.64
C LEU A 123 -3.43 -1.20 -18.73
N ARG A 124 -3.42 -0.69 -19.96
CA ARG A 124 -4.12 -1.30 -21.11
C ARG A 124 -3.58 -2.70 -21.44
N HIS A 125 -2.25 -2.88 -21.35
CA HIS A 125 -1.62 -4.19 -21.51
C HIS A 125 -2.06 -5.16 -20.41
N VAL A 126 -1.91 -4.78 -19.14
CA VAL A 126 -2.30 -5.65 -18.00
C VAL A 126 -3.79 -6.04 -18.07
N ALA A 127 -4.66 -5.09 -18.42
CA ALA A 127 -6.08 -5.37 -18.62
C ALA A 127 -6.32 -6.43 -19.71
N THR A 128 -5.53 -6.41 -20.79
CA THR A 128 -5.59 -7.43 -21.84
C THR A 128 -5.17 -8.80 -21.32
N GLU A 129 -4.11 -8.87 -20.53
CA GLU A 129 -3.62 -10.11 -19.93
C GLU A 129 -4.64 -10.70 -18.94
N PHE A 130 -5.29 -9.87 -18.11
CA PHE A 130 -6.34 -10.33 -17.19
C PHE A 130 -7.58 -10.88 -17.92
N ILE A 131 -7.96 -10.28 -19.05
CA ILE A 131 -9.06 -10.82 -19.89
C ILE A 131 -8.68 -12.19 -20.45
N LYS A 132 -7.46 -12.34 -21.00
CA LYS A 132 -6.97 -13.63 -21.53
C LYS A 132 -6.97 -14.71 -20.46
N TYR A 133 -6.43 -14.42 -19.28
CA TYR A 133 -6.39 -15.36 -18.16
C TYR A 133 -7.79 -15.84 -17.73
N ARG A 134 -8.77 -14.93 -17.67
CA ARG A 134 -10.17 -15.30 -17.35
C ARG A 134 -10.76 -16.26 -18.38
N ILE A 135 -10.48 -16.04 -19.67
CA ILE A 135 -10.95 -16.90 -20.77
C ILE A 135 -10.35 -18.30 -20.62
N GLU A 136 -9.04 -18.40 -20.40
CA GLU A 136 -8.35 -19.70 -20.21
C GLU A 136 -8.90 -20.49 -19.02
N LEU A 137 -9.15 -19.83 -17.89
CA LEU A 137 -9.76 -20.48 -16.72
C LEU A 137 -11.13 -21.09 -17.03
N ILE A 138 -11.94 -20.50 -17.92
CA ILE A 138 -13.24 -21.09 -18.27
C ILE A 138 -13.06 -22.38 -19.06
N TYR A 139 -12.17 -22.37 -20.05
CA TYR A 139 -11.90 -23.54 -20.88
C TYR A 139 -11.35 -24.72 -20.09
N VAL A 140 -10.58 -24.49 -19.01
CA VAL A 140 -10.08 -25.56 -18.14
C VAL A 140 -11.22 -26.26 -17.38
N TYR A 141 -12.30 -25.54 -17.04
CA TYR A 141 -13.40 -26.07 -16.21
C TYR A 141 -14.58 -26.61 -17.01
N THR A 142 -14.72 -26.26 -18.28
CA THR A 142 -15.70 -26.86 -19.19
C THR A 142 -15.03 -27.97 -20.00
N ASP A 143 -15.51 -29.22 -19.87
CA ASP A 143 -14.93 -30.47 -20.37
C ASP A 143 -14.74 -30.60 -21.91
N TYR A 144 -14.82 -29.49 -22.66
CA TYR A 144 -14.56 -29.40 -24.10
C TYR A 144 -13.11 -28.94 -24.34
N ARG A 145 -12.15 -29.86 -24.17
CA ARG A 145 -10.76 -29.62 -24.57
C ARG A 145 -10.61 -29.67 -26.09
N ILE A 146 -10.73 -28.52 -26.75
CA ILE A 146 -10.01 -28.29 -28.01
C ILE A 146 -8.67 -27.67 -27.63
N THR A 147 -7.69 -28.52 -27.39
CA THR A 147 -6.28 -28.13 -27.22
C THR A 147 -5.74 -27.53 -28.51
N THR A 148 -5.41 -26.23 -28.46
CA THR A 148 -4.35 -25.66 -29.29
C THR A 148 -3.34 -25.00 -28.35
N SER A 149 -2.39 -25.83 -27.89
CA SER A 149 -1.10 -25.52 -27.25
C SER A 149 -0.94 -24.19 -26.49
N PHE A 150 -1.25 -24.14 -25.19
CA PHE A 150 -0.66 -23.14 -24.27
C PHE A 150 -0.65 -23.70 -22.83
N GLU A 151 0.36 -24.50 -22.49
CA GLU A 151 0.60 -24.98 -21.11
C GLU A 151 1.33 -23.94 -20.22
N ASP A 152 1.68 -22.76 -20.75
CA ASP A 152 2.48 -21.77 -20.03
C ASP A 152 1.71 -20.54 -19.52
N SER A 153 0.63 -20.10 -20.16
CA SER A 153 -0.10 -18.88 -19.76
C SER A 153 -0.82 -19.01 -18.41
N THR A 154 -1.27 -20.23 -18.06
CA THR A 154 -1.89 -20.50 -16.74
C THR A 154 -0.89 -20.54 -15.58
N LYS A 155 0.43 -20.61 -15.85
CA LYS A 155 1.47 -20.58 -14.81
C LYS A 155 1.79 -19.16 -14.32
N CYS A 156 1.61 -18.14 -15.15
CA CYS A 156 2.10 -16.80 -14.85
C CYS A 156 1.34 -16.07 -13.73
N LEU A 157 0.11 -16.45 -13.41
CA LEU A 157 -0.72 -15.82 -12.38
C LEU A 157 -1.10 -16.77 -11.24
N GLN A 158 -0.29 -17.81 -10.96
CA GLN A 158 -0.56 -18.79 -9.91
C GLN A 158 -0.74 -18.17 -8.51
N PHE A 159 -0.15 -17.01 -8.26
CA PHE A 159 -0.32 -16.25 -7.02
C PHE A 159 -1.69 -15.56 -6.90
N MET A 160 -2.57 -15.63 -7.90
CA MET A 160 -3.93 -15.09 -7.88
C MET A 160 -4.96 -16.14 -8.29
N ASN A 161 -6.01 -16.28 -7.49
CA ASN A 161 -7.03 -17.30 -7.66
C ASN A 161 -8.44 -16.70 -7.51
N MET A 162 -9.21 -16.76 -8.60
CA MET A 162 -10.58 -16.27 -8.69
C MET A 162 -11.65 -17.38 -8.59
N MET A 163 -11.26 -18.61 -8.24
CA MET A 163 -12.13 -19.80 -8.30
C MET A 163 -13.33 -19.73 -7.37
N HIS A 164 -13.24 -18.95 -6.29
CA HIS A 164 -14.33 -18.80 -5.35
C HIS A 164 -15.35 -17.74 -5.78
N LEU A 165 -15.02 -16.86 -6.73
CA LEU A 165 -15.94 -15.87 -7.27
C LEU A 165 -17.07 -16.52 -8.07
N ARG A 166 -18.26 -15.94 -7.96
CA ARG A 166 -19.44 -16.33 -8.76
C ARG A 166 -19.20 -15.98 -10.23
N PHE A 167 -19.82 -16.71 -11.15
CA PHE A 167 -19.69 -16.44 -12.59
C PHE A 167 -20.00 -14.98 -12.95
N ARG A 168 -21.11 -14.43 -12.43
CA ARG A 168 -21.48 -13.03 -12.63
C ARG A 168 -20.41 -12.04 -12.14
N GLU A 169 -19.71 -12.35 -11.06
CA GLU A 169 -18.64 -11.47 -10.53
C GLU A 169 -17.43 -11.49 -11.46
N ARG A 170 -17.09 -12.65 -12.02
CA ARG A 170 -16.02 -12.77 -13.04
C ARG A 170 -16.39 -12.01 -14.33
N ASP A 171 -17.65 -12.01 -14.72
CA ASP A 171 -18.14 -11.24 -15.88
C ASP A 171 -18.02 -9.72 -15.66
N VAL A 172 -18.31 -9.27 -14.43
CA VAL A 172 -18.12 -7.86 -14.05
C VAL A 172 -16.64 -7.50 -14.02
N LEU A 173 -15.76 -8.35 -13.49
CA LEU A 173 -14.29 -8.14 -13.57
C LEU A 173 -13.81 -8.03 -15.02
N GLU A 174 -14.26 -8.92 -15.90
CA GLU A 174 -13.94 -8.82 -17.34
C GLU A 174 -14.42 -7.48 -17.93
N SER A 175 -15.60 -7.01 -17.53
CA SER A 175 -16.13 -5.71 -17.97
C SER A 175 -15.30 -4.54 -17.46
N ILE A 176 -14.79 -4.60 -16.22
CA ILE A 176 -13.85 -3.62 -15.65
C ILE A 176 -12.55 -3.60 -16.47
N PHE A 177 -11.98 -4.76 -16.78
CA PHE A 177 -10.75 -4.84 -17.58
C PHE A 177 -10.95 -4.34 -19.02
N LYS A 178 -12.11 -4.63 -19.64
CA LYS A 178 -12.46 -4.06 -20.95
C LYS A 178 -12.49 -2.54 -20.89
N PHE A 179 -13.06 -1.97 -19.82
CA PHE A 179 -13.05 -0.52 -19.61
C PHE A 179 -11.63 0.03 -19.41
N TRP A 180 -10.77 -0.63 -18.63
CA TRP A 180 -9.36 -0.21 -18.44
C TRP A 180 -8.56 -0.21 -19.74
N ARG A 181 -8.88 -1.12 -20.67
CA ARG A 181 -8.22 -1.25 -21.97
C ARG A 181 -8.61 -0.16 -22.97
N GLU A 182 -9.75 0.50 -22.76
CA GLU A 182 -10.31 1.49 -23.69
C GLU A 182 -9.37 2.70 -23.85
N LYS A 183 -9.28 3.24 -25.07
CA LYS A 183 -8.42 4.37 -25.42
C LYS A 183 -9.18 5.69 -25.51
N ASP A 184 -10.49 5.65 -25.72
CA ASP A 184 -11.29 6.87 -25.75
C ASP A 184 -11.29 7.55 -24.37
N GLU A 185 -10.78 8.79 -24.29
CA GLU A 185 -10.78 9.57 -23.04
C GLU A 185 -12.15 10.22 -22.77
N ASN A 186 -13.07 10.24 -23.74
CA ASN A 186 -14.38 10.89 -23.58
C ASN A 186 -15.35 10.08 -22.71
N ILE A 187 -15.15 8.76 -22.60
CA ILE A 187 -15.97 7.87 -21.76
C ILE A 187 -15.73 8.06 -20.26
N PHE A 188 -14.58 8.61 -19.86
CA PHE A 188 -14.26 8.82 -18.45
C PHE A 188 -13.32 10.01 -18.27
N ASN A 189 -13.84 11.08 -17.68
CA ASN A 189 -13.07 12.26 -17.33
C ASN A 189 -12.99 12.39 -15.81
N ILE A 190 -11.89 11.87 -15.24
CA ILE A 190 -11.71 11.85 -13.79
C ILE A 190 -11.51 13.25 -13.19
N PHE A 191 -10.93 14.18 -13.95
CA PHE A 191 -10.78 15.57 -13.54
C PHE A 191 -12.14 16.22 -13.22
N LYS A 192 -13.13 16.05 -14.11
CA LYS A 192 -14.50 16.51 -13.89
C LYS A 192 -15.17 15.79 -12.71
N CYS A 193 -14.94 14.48 -12.56
CA CYS A 193 -15.49 13.72 -11.45
C CYS A 193 -14.94 14.22 -10.10
N TRP A 194 -13.63 14.51 -10.04
CA TRP A 194 -12.96 15.02 -8.85
C TRP A 194 -13.47 16.42 -8.48
N ASP A 195 -13.50 17.36 -9.45
CA ASP A 195 -14.01 18.73 -9.25
C ASP A 195 -15.47 18.72 -8.77
N TYR A 196 -16.32 17.89 -9.39
CA TYR A 196 -17.72 17.73 -8.96
C TYR A 196 -17.80 17.30 -7.49
N ARG A 197 -16.98 16.33 -7.08
CA ARG A 197 -16.97 15.85 -5.70
C ARG A 197 -16.41 16.86 -4.72
N LEU A 198 -15.37 17.60 -5.08
CA LEU A 198 -14.87 18.70 -4.25
C LEU A 198 -15.93 19.78 -4.03
N ARG A 199 -16.62 20.22 -5.09
CA ARG A 199 -17.71 21.21 -5.00
C ARG A 199 -18.83 20.73 -4.08
N ARG A 200 -19.20 19.47 -4.26
CA ARG A 200 -20.25 18.82 -3.48
C ARG A 200 -19.87 18.73 -1.99
N HIS A 201 -18.69 18.21 -1.68
CA HIS A 201 -18.18 18.04 -0.32
C HIS A 201 -17.95 19.38 0.41
N LEU A 202 -17.35 20.37 -0.27
CA LEU A 202 -17.03 21.66 0.36
C LEU A 202 -18.23 22.61 0.42
N GLY A 203 -19.17 22.49 -0.52
CA GLY A 203 -20.34 23.35 -0.61
C GLY A 203 -19.94 24.83 -0.66
N THR A 204 -20.47 25.64 0.25
CA THR A 204 -20.13 27.07 0.36
C THR A 204 -18.67 27.34 0.72
N ARG A 205 -17.93 26.35 1.24
CA ARG A 205 -16.51 26.46 1.57
C ARG A 205 -15.59 26.22 0.36
N TYR A 206 -16.16 25.95 -0.82
CA TYR A 206 -15.37 25.72 -2.04
C TYR A 206 -14.47 26.91 -2.38
N ASP A 207 -14.93 28.14 -2.16
CA ASP A 207 -14.14 29.35 -2.38
C ASP A 207 -13.06 29.56 -1.30
N ALA A 208 -13.13 28.81 -0.19
CA ALA A 208 -12.19 28.84 0.92
C ALA A 208 -11.26 27.60 0.96
N ILE A 209 -11.08 26.91 -0.18
CA ILE A 209 -10.21 25.73 -0.32
C ILE A 209 -8.85 25.87 0.40
N PRO A 210 -8.08 26.97 0.23
CA PRO A 210 -6.77 27.08 0.86
C PRO A 210 -6.83 26.92 2.39
N ASN A 211 -7.82 27.52 3.03
CA ASN A 211 -7.97 27.50 4.49
C ASN A 211 -8.46 26.14 4.99
N VAL A 212 -9.42 25.52 4.28
CA VAL A 212 -9.94 24.20 4.67
C VAL A 212 -8.84 23.14 4.55
N PHE A 213 -8.05 23.18 3.48
CA PHE A 213 -7.04 22.15 3.23
C PHE A 213 -5.86 22.29 4.18
N ASP A 214 -5.45 23.52 4.47
CA ASP A 214 -4.43 23.78 5.48
C ASP A 214 -4.88 23.35 6.88
N TRP A 215 -6.12 23.66 7.28
CA TRP A 215 -6.65 23.23 8.58
C TRP A 215 -6.70 21.70 8.72
N ASP A 216 -7.21 21.00 7.71
CA ASP A 216 -7.31 19.54 7.73
C ASP A 216 -5.93 18.87 7.84
N CYS A 217 -4.88 19.47 7.27
CA CYS A 217 -3.52 18.95 7.36
C CYS A 217 -2.81 19.40 8.64
N SER A 218 -2.58 20.70 8.77
CA SER A 218 -1.72 21.33 9.77
C SER A 218 -2.26 21.22 11.21
N ILE A 219 -3.58 21.03 11.36
CA ILE A 219 -4.21 20.79 12.66
C ILE A 219 -4.61 19.32 12.76
N THR A 220 -5.56 18.88 11.94
CA THR A 220 -6.18 17.56 12.16
C THR A 220 -5.23 16.39 11.94
N LEU A 221 -4.49 16.33 10.82
CA LEU A 221 -3.57 15.22 10.56
C LEU A 221 -2.32 15.29 11.44
N HIS A 222 -1.77 16.48 11.66
CA HIS A 222 -0.56 16.66 12.48
C HIS A 222 -0.81 16.34 13.96
N ASP A 223 -1.93 16.77 14.54
CA ASP A 223 -2.33 16.40 15.91
C ASP A 223 -2.50 14.88 16.07
N ARG A 224 -2.80 14.19 14.96
CA ARG A 224 -2.96 12.73 14.89
C ARG A 224 -1.69 12.01 14.43
N GLN A 225 -0.54 12.66 14.55
CA GLN A 225 0.79 12.08 14.30
C GLN A 225 1.10 11.78 12.82
N ALA A 226 0.34 12.32 11.87
CA ALA A 226 0.68 12.30 10.44
C ALA A 226 1.48 13.56 10.01
N ASP A 227 2.45 13.98 10.83
CA ASP A 227 3.28 15.17 10.61
C ASP A 227 4.27 15.05 9.44
N GLN A 228 4.34 13.86 8.83
CA GLN A 228 5.10 13.61 7.60
C GLN A 228 4.44 14.20 6.36
N ILE A 229 3.10 14.36 6.39
CA ILE A 229 2.35 14.94 5.28
C ILE A 229 2.49 16.46 5.37
N ASP A 230 3.16 17.07 4.38
CA ASP A 230 3.30 18.52 4.31
C ASP A 230 2.02 19.19 3.76
N SER A 231 1.70 20.38 4.26
CA SER A 231 0.48 21.10 3.87
C SER A 231 0.44 21.43 2.38
N ARG A 232 1.61 21.61 1.73
CA ARG A 232 1.69 21.86 0.28
C ARG A 232 1.32 20.62 -0.51
N GLU A 233 1.88 19.46 -0.19
CA GLU A 233 1.58 18.21 -0.91
C GLU A 233 0.15 17.75 -0.64
N TYR A 234 -0.35 17.89 0.59
CA TYR A 234 -1.74 17.60 0.92
C TYR A 234 -2.71 18.50 0.15
N SER A 235 -2.47 19.82 0.17
CA SER A 235 -3.31 20.76 -0.59
C SER A 235 -3.22 20.50 -2.09
N TRP A 236 -2.07 20.08 -2.61
CA TRP A 236 -1.90 19.77 -4.02
C TRP A 236 -2.70 18.54 -4.43
N TRP A 237 -2.56 17.45 -3.68
CA TRP A 237 -3.33 16.23 -3.87
C TRP A 237 -4.83 16.50 -3.76
N ARG A 238 -5.30 17.17 -2.70
CA ARG A 238 -6.74 17.43 -2.54
C ARG A 238 -7.33 18.24 -3.70
N ARG A 239 -6.58 19.17 -4.29
CA ARG A 239 -7.06 19.98 -5.42
C ARG A 239 -7.18 19.19 -6.73
N ARG A 240 -6.30 18.21 -6.95
CA ARG A 240 -6.12 17.58 -8.28
C ARG A 240 -6.40 16.07 -8.30
N GLY A 241 -6.34 15.42 -7.15
CA GLY A 241 -6.32 13.97 -6.99
C GLY A 241 -5.00 13.32 -7.42
N VAL A 242 -3.92 14.08 -7.62
CA VAL A 242 -2.60 13.57 -8.01
C VAL A 242 -1.67 13.65 -6.79
N ALA A 243 -1.25 12.50 -6.29
CA ALA A 243 -0.44 12.38 -5.07
C ALA A 243 1.07 12.27 -5.37
N PHE A 244 1.44 11.56 -6.45
CA PHE A 244 2.81 11.15 -6.73
C PHE A 244 3.28 11.68 -8.08
N GLU A 245 3.98 12.81 -8.09
CA GLU A 245 4.66 13.39 -9.26
C GLU A 245 6.17 13.18 -9.11
N LEU A 246 6.61 11.93 -9.30
CA LEU A 246 7.98 11.48 -8.96
C LEU A 246 9.05 11.94 -9.95
N ARG A 247 8.63 12.52 -11.09
CA ARG A 247 9.53 13.15 -12.06
C ARG A 247 8.82 14.29 -12.79
N PRO A 248 9.56 15.24 -13.37
CA PRO A 248 8.99 16.26 -14.25
C PRO A 248 8.42 15.62 -15.52
N ALA A 249 7.10 15.41 -15.56
CA ALA A 249 6.39 14.79 -16.67
C ALA A 249 4.94 15.29 -16.73
N ASP A 250 4.32 15.11 -17.89
CA ASP A 250 2.92 15.46 -18.10
C ASP A 250 1.99 14.30 -17.70
N TYR A 251 1.05 14.59 -16.81
CA TYR A 251 0.02 13.67 -16.32
C TYR A 251 -1.32 14.00 -17.00
N THR A 252 -1.55 13.42 -18.17
CA THR A 252 -2.63 13.84 -19.08
C THR A 252 -3.74 12.82 -19.27
N VAL A 253 -3.55 11.58 -18.81
CA VAL A 253 -4.49 10.47 -19.06
C VAL A 253 -5.27 10.14 -17.78
N SER A 254 -6.57 9.90 -17.90
CA SER A 254 -7.38 9.50 -16.73
C SER A 254 -6.97 8.11 -16.23
N ASN A 255 -6.69 7.99 -14.94
CA ASN A 255 -6.44 6.69 -14.31
C ASN A 255 -7.74 5.89 -14.20
N ARG A 256 -7.99 5.03 -15.20
CA ARG A 256 -9.19 4.20 -15.28
C ARG A 256 -9.29 3.17 -14.15
N CYS A 257 -8.19 2.84 -13.46
CA CYS A 257 -8.27 1.92 -12.32
C CYS A 257 -8.94 2.54 -11.08
N LEU A 258 -9.10 3.87 -11.03
CA LEU A 258 -9.84 4.59 -9.98
C LEU A 258 -11.30 4.89 -10.37
N ALA A 259 -11.77 4.35 -11.49
CA ALA A 259 -13.17 4.49 -11.89
C ALA A 259 -14.01 3.36 -11.28
N SER A 260 -15.26 3.67 -10.94
CA SER A 260 -16.27 2.66 -10.63
C SER A 260 -17.56 2.93 -11.41
N GLY A 261 -18.12 1.85 -11.94
CA GLY A 261 -19.29 1.88 -12.81
C GLY A 261 -20.56 1.79 -11.98
N LYS A 262 -21.48 2.74 -12.15
CA LYS A 262 -22.82 2.68 -11.55
C LYS A 262 -23.87 2.50 -12.63
N PRO A 263 -24.86 1.61 -12.42
CA PRO A 263 -25.98 1.51 -13.35
C PRO A 263 -26.75 2.83 -13.34
N PHE A 264 -27.03 3.34 -14.52
CA PHE A 264 -27.77 4.57 -14.74
C PHE A 264 -28.84 4.31 -15.80
N ARG A 265 -30.03 4.87 -15.60
CA ARG A 265 -31.11 4.76 -16.58
C ARG A 265 -31.12 6.02 -17.43
N ASN A 266 -30.87 5.88 -18.72
CA ASN A 266 -30.86 7.01 -19.64
C ASN A 266 -32.29 7.56 -19.86
N SER A 267 -32.40 8.70 -20.54
CA SER A 267 -33.69 9.34 -20.86
C SER A 267 -34.62 8.47 -21.72
N LYS A 268 -34.08 7.44 -22.40
CA LYS A 268 -34.84 6.46 -23.19
C LYS A 268 -35.29 5.25 -22.38
N GLY A 269 -34.95 5.17 -21.09
CA GLY A 269 -35.30 4.06 -20.21
C GLY A 269 -34.34 2.86 -20.26
N GLU A 270 -33.27 2.94 -21.04
CA GLU A 270 -32.26 1.88 -21.15
C GLU A 270 -31.26 1.97 -19.99
N ASN A 271 -30.80 0.82 -19.51
CA ASN A 271 -29.76 0.75 -18.49
C ASN A 271 -28.39 0.86 -19.16
N THR A 272 -27.66 1.93 -18.86
CA THR A 272 -26.26 2.11 -19.22
C THR A 272 -25.39 2.13 -17.96
N VAL A 273 -24.08 1.95 -18.11
CA VAL A 273 -23.13 2.12 -17.00
C VAL A 273 -22.52 3.51 -17.12
N TYR A 274 -22.62 4.29 -16.05
CA TYR A 274 -21.90 5.55 -15.91
C TYR A 274 -20.63 5.31 -15.11
N TRP A 275 -19.48 5.62 -15.71
CA TRP A 275 -18.17 5.53 -15.08
C TRP A 275 -17.82 6.84 -14.39
N GLY A 276 -17.55 6.78 -13.08
CA GLY A 276 -17.23 7.95 -12.27
C GLY A 276 -16.18 7.63 -11.19
N TYR A 277 -15.71 8.67 -10.50
CA TYR A 277 -14.83 8.51 -9.34
C TYR A 277 -15.62 8.58 -8.03
N TRP A 278 -15.65 7.48 -7.28
CA TRP A 278 -16.47 7.36 -6.06
C TRP A 278 -15.65 7.09 -4.78
N GLY A 279 -14.35 7.40 -4.76
CA GLY A 279 -13.47 7.10 -3.60
C GLY A 279 -13.11 8.28 -2.72
N ASP A 280 -11.94 8.33 -2.10
CA ASP A 280 -11.67 9.39 -1.12
C ASP A 280 -11.14 10.69 -1.78
N ILE A 281 -11.54 11.85 -1.24
CA ILE A 281 -11.01 13.19 -1.56
C ILE A 281 -10.51 13.94 -0.31
N THR A 282 -10.41 13.25 0.84
CA THR A 282 -10.09 13.79 2.16
C THR A 282 -8.92 13.09 2.83
N CYS A 283 -8.85 11.76 2.82
CA CYS A 283 -7.70 11.02 3.34
C CYS A 283 -6.79 10.62 2.18
N SER A 284 -5.58 11.16 2.16
CA SER A 284 -4.63 10.97 1.06
C SER A 284 -4.06 9.56 1.00
N PRO A 285 -3.66 9.06 -0.18
CA PRO A 285 -2.96 7.78 -0.33
C PRO A 285 -1.61 7.73 0.42
N TYR A 286 -1.07 8.89 0.83
CA TYR A 286 0.10 9.00 1.70
C TYR A 286 -0.02 8.22 3.00
N LEU A 287 -1.24 7.97 3.50
CA LEU A 287 -1.43 7.20 4.74
C LEU A 287 -0.90 5.77 4.63
N ALA A 288 -0.94 5.17 3.43
CA ALA A 288 -0.54 3.79 3.21
C ALA A 288 0.98 3.58 3.32
N PHE A 289 1.77 4.50 2.73
CA PHE A 289 3.22 4.34 2.56
C PHE A 289 4.05 5.55 2.97
N GLY A 290 3.43 6.71 3.24
CA GLY A 290 4.13 7.99 3.34
C GLY A 290 4.28 8.53 4.76
N ILE A 291 3.61 7.94 5.76
CA ILE A 291 3.59 8.48 7.14
C ILE A 291 4.43 7.68 8.14
N THR A 292 5.18 6.67 7.66
CA THR A 292 6.00 5.81 8.52
C THR A 292 7.39 5.65 7.92
N THR A 293 8.41 5.83 8.75
CA THR A 293 9.83 5.67 8.39
C THR A 293 10.46 4.49 9.11
N SER A 294 9.67 3.49 9.53
CA SER A 294 10.14 2.34 10.32
C SER A 294 11.25 1.55 9.62
N MET A 295 11.22 1.47 8.28
CA MET A 295 12.27 0.83 7.50
C MET A 295 13.57 1.64 7.44
N TYR A 296 13.49 2.97 7.52
CA TYR A 296 14.62 3.91 7.42
C TYR A 296 14.44 5.11 8.37
N PRO A 297 14.71 4.94 9.68
CA PRO A 297 14.52 5.99 10.68
C PRO A 297 15.29 7.30 10.40
N GLU A 298 16.36 7.24 9.61
CA GLU A 298 17.16 8.39 9.17
C GLU A 298 16.33 9.43 8.42
N LEU A 299 15.27 8.99 7.72
CA LEU A 299 14.37 9.87 6.97
C LEU A 299 13.36 10.61 7.86
N ALA A 300 13.28 10.27 9.14
CA ALA A 300 12.48 10.98 10.12
C ALA A 300 13.11 12.33 10.54
N LYS A 301 14.32 12.64 10.07
CA LYS A 301 15.06 13.86 10.42
C LYS A 301 14.21 15.12 10.27
N LYS A 302 14.33 16.02 11.24
CA LYS A 302 13.73 17.36 11.21
C LYS A 302 14.79 18.44 11.00
N VAL A 303 14.44 19.47 10.24
CA VAL A 303 15.21 20.71 10.08
C VAL A 303 14.26 21.87 10.39
N ASN A 304 14.63 22.73 11.34
CA ASN A 304 13.80 23.83 11.84
C ASN A 304 12.38 23.37 12.27
N GLY A 305 12.30 22.23 12.96
CA GLY A 305 11.05 21.67 13.47
C GLY A 305 10.16 20.99 12.42
N ARG A 306 10.50 21.03 11.13
CA ARG A 306 9.77 20.39 10.03
C ARG A 306 10.49 19.14 9.54
N ARG A 307 9.75 18.16 9.03
CA ARG A 307 10.33 16.96 8.40
C ARG A 307 11.14 17.36 7.17
N SER A 308 12.33 16.76 7.02
CA SER A 308 13.20 17.03 5.87
C SER A 308 12.64 16.51 4.55
N TYR A 309 11.82 15.46 4.61
CA TYR A 309 11.24 14.78 3.45
C TYR A 309 9.72 14.76 3.58
N GLY A 310 8.99 14.96 2.50
CA GLY A 310 7.51 14.86 2.49
C GLY A 310 7.03 13.41 2.36
N ALA A 311 5.73 13.20 2.57
CA ALA A 311 5.10 11.89 2.48
C ALA A 311 5.15 11.30 1.06
N THR A 312 5.21 12.13 0.01
CA THR A 312 5.49 11.69 -1.37
C THR A 312 6.82 10.94 -1.44
N THR A 313 7.89 11.55 -0.93
CA THR A 313 9.24 10.97 -0.93
C THR A 313 9.30 9.72 -0.05
N ILE A 314 8.70 9.75 1.14
CA ILE A 314 8.66 8.57 2.02
C ILE A 314 7.90 7.41 1.37
N SER A 315 6.81 7.69 0.64
CA SER A 315 6.08 6.66 -0.11
C SER A 315 6.94 6.06 -1.22
N GLU A 316 7.67 6.87 -1.97
CA GLU A 316 8.62 6.40 -2.99
C GLU A 316 9.66 5.46 -2.38
N VAL A 317 10.34 5.89 -1.31
CA VAL A 317 11.36 5.09 -0.63
C VAL A 317 10.77 3.77 -0.10
N ASN A 318 9.61 3.82 0.55
CA ASN A 318 9.00 2.65 1.16
C ASN A 318 8.54 1.65 0.10
N VAL A 319 7.82 2.09 -0.95
CA VAL A 319 7.41 1.21 -2.04
C VAL A 319 8.62 0.65 -2.78
N ARG A 320 9.61 1.49 -3.10
CA ARG A 320 10.87 1.06 -3.73
C ARG A 320 11.58 -0.01 -2.92
N SER A 321 11.67 0.18 -1.60
CA SER A 321 12.21 -0.80 -0.67
C SER A 321 11.44 -2.12 -0.73
N LEU A 322 10.11 -2.08 -0.62
CA LEU A 322 9.27 -3.29 -0.67
C LEU A 322 9.45 -4.06 -1.98
N LEU A 323 9.46 -3.37 -3.11
CA LEU A 323 9.62 -3.97 -4.43
C LEU A 323 11.01 -4.60 -4.60
N TRP A 324 12.06 -3.97 -4.08
CA TRP A 324 13.42 -4.53 -4.12
C TRP A 324 13.53 -5.78 -3.25
N ARG A 325 13.03 -5.71 -2.00
CA ARG A 325 13.07 -6.84 -1.06
C ARG A 325 12.34 -8.06 -1.60
N LEU A 326 11.24 -7.85 -2.32
CA LEU A 326 10.46 -8.92 -2.94
C LEU A 326 11.28 -9.74 -3.95
N GLY A 327 12.13 -9.08 -4.75
CA GLY A 327 13.00 -9.73 -5.73
C GLY A 327 14.28 -10.33 -5.13
N HIS A 328 14.77 -9.80 -4.01
CA HIS A 328 16.08 -10.15 -3.44
C HIS A 328 16.00 -11.05 -2.19
N GLY A 329 14.87 -11.07 -1.49
CA GLY A 329 14.66 -11.90 -0.30
C GLY A 329 15.48 -11.47 0.94
N CYS A 330 15.97 -10.23 0.97
CA CYS A 330 16.74 -9.67 2.09
C CYS A 330 16.39 -8.20 2.33
N LYS A 331 16.97 -7.57 3.37
CA LYS A 331 16.72 -6.15 3.68
C LYS A 331 17.27 -5.25 2.57
N CYS A 332 16.49 -4.26 2.14
CA CYS A 332 16.92 -3.29 1.14
C CYS A 332 17.91 -2.28 1.75
N PRO A 333 19.09 -2.07 1.13
CA PRO A 333 20.02 -1.04 1.58
C PRO A 333 19.45 0.37 1.39
N LEU A 334 19.72 1.29 2.31
CA LEU A 334 19.29 2.69 2.21
C LEU A 334 19.71 3.35 0.89
N LYS A 335 20.93 3.10 0.41
CA LYS A 335 21.42 3.62 -0.88
C LYS A 335 20.59 3.17 -2.10
N VAL A 336 19.90 2.03 -1.99
CA VAL A 336 19.00 1.53 -3.02
C VAL A 336 17.63 2.15 -2.87
N ALA A 337 17.08 2.20 -1.64
CA ALA A 337 15.75 2.73 -1.37
C ALA A 337 15.66 4.26 -1.49
N ALA A 338 16.72 4.98 -1.12
CA ALA A 338 16.83 6.43 -1.14
C ALA A 338 18.18 6.85 -1.76
N PRO A 339 18.34 6.74 -3.09
CA PRO A 339 19.61 7.04 -3.77
C PRO A 339 20.02 8.52 -3.66
N PHE A 340 19.11 9.41 -3.27
CA PHE A 340 19.39 10.82 -3.00
C PHE A 340 19.99 11.07 -1.61
N CYS A 341 20.01 10.08 -0.72
CA CYS A 341 20.56 10.18 0.64
C CYS A 341 22.05 9.83 0.71
N ILE A 342 22.77 9.78 -0.40
CA ILE A 342 24.21 9.48 -0.40
C ILE A 342 24.95 10.62 0.33
N ASP A 343 25.45 10.32 1.52
CA ASP A 343 26.42 11.15 2.23
C ASP A 343 27.72 11.18 1.42
N ASN A 344 28.15 12.36 0.97
CA ASN A 344 29.51 12.59 0.44
C ASN A 344 30.60 12.50 1.53
N SER A 345 30.34 11.80 2.63
CA SER A 345 31.25 11.67 3.77
C SER A 345 31.33 10.20 4.20
N ARG A 346 32.17 9.42 3.49
CA ARG A 346 33.01 8.30 3.97
C ARG A 346 33.39 7.39 2.80
N ASP A 347 34.37 7.84 2.02
CA ASP A 347 35.26 6.98 1.21
C ASP A 347 36.69 7.09 1.77
N THR A 348 36.83 6.82 3.07
CA THR A 348 38.14 6.57 3.70
C THR A 348 37.98 5.52 4.78
N SER A 349 37.76 4.28 4.37
CA SER A 349 38.14 3.08 5.11
C SER A 349 37.75 1.85 4.30
N GLU A 350 38.58 1.49 3.33
CA GLU A 350 38.64 0.09 2.89
C GLU A 350 39.27 -0.73 4.03
N PRO A 351 38.79 -1.97 4.28
CA PRO A 351 39.44 -2.87 5.21
C PRO A 351 40.59 -3.59 4.50
N GLU A 352 41.84 -3.22 4.79
CA GLU A 352 43.00 -4.00 4.38
C GLU A 352 42.99 -5.36 5.10
N GLN A 353 42.99 -6.43 4.31
CA GLN A 353 43.15 -7.81 4.78
C GLN A 353 44.63 -8.08 5.11
N ASP A 354 44.86 -8.60 6.31
CA ASP A 354 46.11 -9.20 6.77
C ASP A 354 46.62 -10.31 5.83
N VAL A 355 47.87 -10.20 5.37
CA VAL A 355 48.70 -11.34 4.96
C VAL A 355 50.18 -11.11 5.35
N ASN A 356 50.65 -11.88 6.33
CA ASN A 356 52.08 -12.12 6.69
C ASN A 356 52.83 -12.75 5.48
N ALA A 357 54.14 -12.64 5.18
CA ALA A 357 55.42 -12.12 5.74
C ALA A 357 56.53 -12.35 4.64
N PRO A 358 57.87 -12.31 4.88
CA PRO A 358 58.81 -11.33 5.50
C PRO A 358 60.02 -10.93 4.58
N SER A 359 60.98 -10.16 5.14
CA SER A 359 62.37 -9.78 4.68
C SER A 359 62.44 -8.63 3.64
N ASP A 360 63.32 -7.62 3.70
CA ASP A 360 64.68 -7.52 4.25
C ASP A 360 65.11 -6.04 4.48
N LEU A 361 65.97 -5.85 5.50
CA LEU A 361 67.04 -4.86 5.74
C LEU A 361 67.14 -3.52 4.95
N SER A 362 67.20 -2.38 5.67
CA SER A 362 68.43 -1.59 5.97
C SER A 362 68.22 -0.07 6.10
N HIS A 363 68.82 0.52 7.17
CA HIS A 363 69.56 1.79 7.29
C HIS A 363 69.04 3.08 6.59
N ASP A 364 69.02 4.30 7.14
CA ASP A 364 69.65 4.98 8.27
C ASP A 364 68.88 6.29 8.54
N ALA A 365 68.97 6.83 9.76
CA ALA A 365 68.59 8.22 10.11
C ALA A 365 69.81 9.17 9.88
N PRO A 366 69.89 10.45 10.33
CA PRO A 366 68.91 11.34 10.99
C PRO A 366 69.05 12.86 10.61
N VAL A 367 68.38 13.74 11.40
CA VAL A 367 68.69 15.17 11.72
C VAL A 367 68.31 16.21 10.63
N SER A 368 67.58 17.30 10.86
CA SER A 368 67.81 18.41 11.82
C SER A 368 66.62 19.38 11.83
N GLY A 369 66.29 19.99 12.99
CA GLY A 369 65.54 21.26 13.05
C GLY A 369 66.40 22.47 12.61
N PRO A 370 66.03 23.75 12.87
CA PRO A 370 65.23 24.20 14.01
C PRO A 370 64.18 25.32 13.75
N SER A 371 63.46 25.57 14.85
CA SER A 371 62.57 26.67 15.26
C SER A 371 63.05 28.10 14.98
N LEU A 372 62.13 29.08 14.93
CA LEU A 372 62.18 30.33 15.72
C LEU A 372 60.89 31.18 15.60
N ALA A 373 60.48 31.75 16.74
CA ALA A 373 59.32 32.61 17.01
C ALA A 373 59.67 34.12 16.96
N VAL A 374 58.65 34.99 17.16
CA VAL A 374 58.61 36.35 17.80
C VAL A 374 57.42 37.16 17.19
N GLN A 375 56.32 37.48 17.91
CA GLN A 375 55.97 38.73 18.66
C GLN A 375 56.21 40.05 17.85
N ASP A 376 55.39 41.11 17.80
CA ASP A 376 54.65 41.82 18.86
C ASP A 376 53.76 42.98 18.31
N SER A 377 52.77 43.41 19.12
CA SER A 377 52.21 44.77 19.34
C SER A 377 51.44 45.62 18.28
N GLY A 378 50.37 46.32 18.73
CA GLY A 378 50.01 47.67 18.21
C GLY A 378 48.52 48.12 18.09
N GLU A 379 47.90 48.52 19.22
CA GLU A 379 46.94 49.65 19.44
C GLU A 379 45.65 49.96 18.62
N SER A 380 44.73 50.64 19.32
CA SER A 380 43.28 50.79 19.12
C SER A 380 42.83 52.06 18.35
N THR A 381 41.66 52.02 17.69
CA THR A 381 40.74 53.18 17.59
C THR A 381 39.30 52.76 17.25
N VAL A 382 38.35 53.49 17.83
CA VAL A 382 36.89 53.28 17.82
C VAL A 382 36.24 54.01 16.65
N THR A 383 35.37 53.36 15.86
CA THR A 383 34.20 53.97 15.18
C THR A 383 33.15 52.91 14.77
N SER A 384 31.89 53.35 14.81
CA SER A 384 30.58 52.67 14.73
C SER A 384 30.22 51.94 13.40
N PRO A 385 29.06 51.23 13.32
CA PRO A 385 28.92 49.99 12.55
C PRO A 385 28.51 50.19 11.09
N SER A 386 29.10 49.37 10.21
CA SER A 386 28.60 49.14 8.85
C SER A 386 28.33 47.65 8.65
N THR A 387 27.11 47.36 8.22
CA THR A 387 26.58 46.13 7.65
C THR A 387 27.58 45.36 6.78
N GLU A 388 27.87 44.11 7.15
CA GLU A 388 28.39 43.08 6.25
C GLU A 388 27.49 41.85 6.30
N GLU A 389 26.74 41.65 5.22
CA GLU A 389 26.05 40.39 4.91
C GLU A 389 27.10 39.35 4.48
N SER A 390 27.14 38.21 5.19
CA SER A 390 27.99 37.08 4.84
C SER A 390 27.51 36.38 3.56
N THR A 391 28.44 36.22 2.63
CA THR A 391 28.38 35.82 1.22
C THR A 391 28.09 34.34 0.94
N THR A 392 27.43 33.59 1.82
CA THR A 392 27.16 32.15 1.63
C THR A 392 25.86 31.83 0.88
N SER A 393 25.01 32.81 0.59
CA SER A 393 23.72 32.64 -0.11
C SER A 393 23.82 32.71 -1.65
N ILE A 394 24.89 33.28 -2.20
CA ILE A 394 25.01 33.57 -3.64
C ILE A 394 25.55 32.36 -4.42
N SER A 395 26.43 31.54 -3.82
CA SER A 395 27.02 30.37 -4.48
C SER A 395 25.98 29.28 -4.80
N VAL A 396 24.99 29.06 -3.92
CA VAL A 396 23.92 28.06 -4.13
C VAL A 396 22.94 28.49 -5.22
N LYS A 397 22.68 29.80 -5.35
CA LYS A 397 21.85 30.35 -6.44
C LYS A 397 22.53 30.23 -7.82
N PHE A 398 23.85 30.36 -7.90
CA PHE A 398 24.59 30.17 -9.15
C PHE A 398 24.57 28.70 -9.62
N HIS A 399 24.60 27.72 -8.72
CA HIS A 399 24.53 26.31 -9.10
C HIS A 399 23.14 25.88 -9.60
N LEU A 400 22.06 26.45 -9.07
CA LEU A 400 20.69 26.19 -9.54
C LEU A 400 20.41 26.85 -10.91
N LEU A 401 20.98 28.03 -11.16
CA LEU A 401 20.89 28.70 -12.47
C LEU A 401 21.77 28.05 -13.54
N ALA A 402 22.94 27.52 -13.19
CA ALA A 402 23.80 26.80 -14.12
C ALA A 402 23.14 25.50 -14.63
N ASN A 403 22.46 24.74 -13.75
CA ASN A 403 21.72 23.54 -14.15
C ASN A 403 20.51 23.84 -15.04
N SER A 404 19.84 24.99 -14.87
CA SER A 404 18.78 25.40 -15.78
C SER A 404 19.33 25.86 -17.14
N TYR A 405 20.52 26.46 -17.18
CA TYR A 405 21.17 26.90 -18.42
C TYR A 405 21.68 25.73 -19.26
N TYR A 406 22.30 24.71 -18.65
CA TYR A 406 22.68 23.48 -19.35
C TYR A 406 21.46 22.69 -19.85
N SER A 407 20.36 22.66 -19.09
CA SER A 407 19.10 22.07 -19.56
C SER A 407 18.46 22.85 -20.71
N PHE A 408 18.59 24.18 -20.73
CA PHE A 408 18.05 25.03 -21.79
C PHE A 408 18.90 24.99 -23.07
N VAL A 409 20.23 24.91 -22.94
CA VAL A 409 21.15 24.73 -24.07
C VAL A 409 21.03 23.32 -24.65
N ALA A 410 20.83 22.28 -23.82
CA ALA A 410 20.53 20.93 -24.30
C ALA A 410 19.17 20.86 -25.03
N LEU A 411 18.16 21.58 -24.54
CA LEU A 411 16.86 21.69 -25.20
C LEU A 411 16.96 22.42 -26.56
N LEU A 412 17.73 23.52 -26.63
CA LEU A 412 17.99 24.24 -27.88
C LEU A 412 18.83 23.42 -28.88
N TYR A 413 19.81 22.66 -28.39
CA TYR A 413 20.60 21.75 -29.24
C TYR A 413 19.75 20.59 -29.79
N TYR A 414 18.80 20.08 -28.98
CA TYR A 414 17.82 19.06 -29.40
C TYR A 414 16.81 19.62 -30.42
N ILE A 415 16.36 20.87 -30.25
CA ILE A 415 15.44 21.56 -31.18
C ILE A 415 16.15 21.92 -32.50
N HIS A 416 17.43 22.28 -32.48
CA HIS A 416 18.16 22.74 -33.66
C HIS A 416 18.76 21.60 -34.52
N ASN A 417 19.10 20.46 -33.92
CA ASN A 417 19.78 19.35 -34.62
C ASN A 417 18.99 18.02 -34.66
N GLY A 418 17.77 17.97 -34.12
CA GLY A 418 17.00 16.73 -34.01
C GLY A 418 15.66 16.77 -34.74
N SER A 419 15.64 16.41 -36.02
CA SER A 419 14.45 15.75 -36.60
C SER A 419 14.42 14.31 -36.07
N ALA A 420 14.25 14.17 -34.75
CA ALA A 420 14.03 12.90 -34.09
C ALA A 420 12.52 12.76 -33.92
N LYS A 421 11.95 11.76 -34.59
CA LYS A 421 10.57 11.32 -34.42
C LYS A 421 10.18 11.36 -32.94
N LYS A 422 9.00 11.90 -32.63
CA LYS A 422 8.33 11.72 -31.33
C LYS A 422 8.51 10.26 -30.89
N PRO A 423 8.88 9.96 -29.63
CA PRO A 423 8.91 8.58 -29.16
C PRO A 423 7.48 8.06 -29.27
N THR A 424 7.23 7.30 -30.34
CA THR A 424 5.96 6.65 -30.60
C THR A 424 5.74 5.58 -29.53
N ASP A 425 4.49 5.36 -29.11
CA ASP A 425 4.05 4.26 -28.22
C ASP A 425 4.60 2.87 -28.60
N ALA A 426 5.11 2.73 -29.83
CA ALA A 426 5.91 1.61 -30.34
C ALA A 426 7.14 1.20 -29.50
N SER A 427 7.49 1.89 -28.40
CA SER A 427 8.60 1.52 -27.51
C SER A 427 8.20 0.63 -26.33
N LEU A 428 7.05 0.86 -25.68
CA LEU A 428 6.64 0.07 -24.50
C LEU A 428 5.86 -1.17 -24.91
N ASP A 429 4.93 -1.05 -25.86
CA ASP A 429 4.16 -2.19 -26.37
C ASP A 429 5.10 -3.25 -26.95
N ALA A 430 6.11 -2.84 -27.73
CA ALA A 430 7.14 -3.74 -28.25
C ALA A 430 7.95 -4.43 -27.14
N ARG A 431 8.34 -3.70 -26.08
CA ARG A 431 9.05 -4.27 -24.92
C ARG A 431 8.21 -5.31 -24.19
N LEU A 432 6.90 -5.06 -24.05
CA LEU A 432 5.96 -5.95 -23.39
C LEU A 432 5.64 -7.21 -24.21
N GLU A 433 5.69 -7.10 -25.55
CA GLU A 433 5.53 -8.21 -26.49
C GLU A 433 6.81 -9.06 -26.60
N GLU A 434 7.99 -8.43 -26.65
CA GLU A 434 9.28 -9.12 -26.77
C GLU A 434 9.57 -10.01 -25.55
N LYS A 435 9.22 -9.53 -24.35
CA LYS A 435 9.38 -10.26 -23.09
C LYS A 435 8.01 -10.51 -22.46
N PRO A 436 7.46 -11.73 -22.60
CA PRO A 436 6.22 -12.11 -21.93
C PRO A 436 6.33 -11.97 -20.41
N TYR A 437 5.19 -11.70 -19.76
CA TYR A 437 5.16 -11.61 -18.30
C TYR A 437 5.48 -12.97 -17.66
N ALA A 438 6.45 -12.97 -16.76
CA ALA A 438 6.71 -14.04 -15.82
C ALA A 438 6.82 -13.44 -14.42
N PRO A 439 6.14 -14.00 -13.40
CA PRO A 439 6.21 -13.45 -12.06
C PRO A 439 7.61 -13.61 -11.47
N LEU A 440 8.00 -12.67 -10.60
CA LEU A 440 9.18 -12.80 -9.75
C LEU A 440 9.12 -14.11 -8.95
N LYS A 441 10.26 -14.78 -8.84
CA LYS A 441 10.41 -15.90 -7.91
C LYS A 441 10.70 -15.33 -6.53
N THR A 442 9.68 -15.29 -5.69
CA THR A 442 9.82 -14.84 -4.30
C THR A 442 10.41 -15.95 -3.44
N LYS A 443 11.16 -15.58 -2.39
CA LYS A 443 11.73 -16.57 -1.44
C LYS A 443 10.63 -17.39 -0.76
N ASN A 444 9.55 -16.73 -0.36
CA ASN A 444 8.38 -17.38 0.24
C ASN A 444 7.27 -17.53 -0.81
N GLN A 445 6.57 -18.66 -0.76
CA GLN A 445 5.41 -18.89 -1.60
C GLN A 445 4.20 -18.18 -1.01
N PHE A 446 3.49 -17.40 -1.83
CA PHE A 446 2.23 -16.80 -1.43
C PHE A 446 1.17 -16.96 -2.52
N GLY A 447 -0.09 -17.01 -2.10
CA GLY A 447 -1.24 -17.06 -2.99
C GLY A 447 -2.39 -16.22 -2.46
N VAL A 448 -3.07 -15.53 -3.37
CA VAL A 448 -4.19 -14.63 -3.10
C VAL A 448 -5.45 -15.20 -3.70
N LYS A 449 -6.48 -15.39 -2.88
CA LYS A 449 -7.77 -15.99 -3.23
C LYS A 449 -8.88 -14.96 -3.04
N TYR A 450 -9.69 -14.73 -4.06
CA TYR A 450 -10.77 -13.75 -3.99
C TYR A 450 -12.10 -14.42 -3.64
N LEU A 451 -12.74 -13.97 -2.56
CA LEU A 451 -14.03 -14.48 -2.10
C LEU A 451 -15.20 -13.68 -2.69
N PRO A 452 -16.40 -14.26 -2.85
CA PRO A 452 -17.57 -13.53 -3.35
C PRO A 452 -17.88 -12.29 -2.51
N LEU A 453 -18.42 -11.26 -3.16
CA LEU A 453 -18.90 -10.07 -2.45
C LEU A 453 -19.96 -10.47 -1.42
N ASN A 454 -19.98 -9.76 -0.30
CA ASN A 454 -20.93 -9.95 0.81
C ASN A 454 -20.88 -11.36 1.45
N SER A 455 -19.80 -12.12 1.27
CA SER A 455 -19.68 -13.47 1.84
C SER A 455 -19.21 -13.50 3.29
N PHE A 456 -18.80 -12.37 3.87
CA PHE A 456 -18.12 -12.32 5.18
C PHE A 456 -18.96 -12.95 6.30
N THR A 457 -20.25 -12.62 6.35
CA THR A 457 -21.17 -13.11 7.38
C THR A 457 -21.63 -14.55 7.12
N GLU A 458 -21.26 -15.12 5.96
CA GLU A 458 -21.54 -16.50 5.57
C GLU A 458 -20.28 -17.40 5.61
N LEU A 459 -19.11 -16.87 6.04
CA LEU A 459 -17.85 -17.62 6.03
C LEU A 459 -17.90 -18.87 6.92
N SER A 460 -18.50 -18.76 8.10
CA SER A 460 -18.65 -19.87 9.05
C SER A 460 -19.73 -20.89 8.66
N SER A 461 -20.53 -20.59 7.63
CA SER A 461 -21.63 -21.44 7.15
C SER A 461 -21.39 -21.88 5.71
N ARG A 462 -21.81 -21.09 4.72
CA ARG A 462 -21.74 -21.41 3.30
C ARG A 462 -20.30 -21.69 2.82
N TYR A 463 -19.32 -20.97 3.35
CA TYR A 463 -17.93 -21.06 2.91
C TYR A 463 -17.02 -21.78 3.91
N ARG A 464 -17.59 -22.48 4.91
CA ARG A 464 -16.85 -23.15 5.99
C ARG A 464 -15.82 -24.14 5.47
N SER A 465 -16.16 -24.87 4.42
CA SER A 465 -15.30 -25.90 3.80
C SER A 465 -14.02 -25.37 3.16
N LEU A 466 -13.89 -24.04 3.01
CA LEU A 466 -12.64 -23.43 2.56
C LEU A 466 -11.57 -23.45 3.65
N PHE A 467 -11.98 -23.46 4.92
CA PHE A 467 -11.10 -23.27 6.08
C PHE A 467 -11.07 -24.50 7.00
N VAL A 468 -12.13 -25.31 6.99
CA VAL A 468 -12.29 -26.46 7.88
C VAL A 468 -12.51 -27.73 7.07
N GLY A 469 -11.84 -28.82 7.45
CA GLY A 469 -11.90 -30.12 6.79
C GLY A 469 -10.50 -30.69 6.53
N ASP A 470 -10.45 -31.91 6.00
CA ASP A 470 -9.19 -32.59 5.72
C ASP A 470 -8.33 -31.80 4.71
N GLY A 471 -7.06 -31.60 5.04
CA GLY A 471 -6.12 -30.78 4.27
C GLY A 471 -6.43 -29.27 4.19
N ARG A 472 -7.43 -28.75 4.92
CA ARG A 472 -7.74 -27.30 4.98
C ARG A 472 -7.06 -26.64 6.17
N LYS A 473 -6.73 -25.37 6.00
CA LYS A 473 -6.06 -24.56 7.04
C LYS A 473 -7.04 -23.51 7.58
N PRO A 474 -7.32 -23.53 8.90
CA PRO A 474 -8.11 -22.48 9.55
C PRO A 474 -7.45 -21.11 9.41
N ILE A 475 -8.21 -20.04 9.68
CA ILE A 475 -7.72 -18.68 9.57
C ILE A 475 -6.88 -18.32 10.82
N ASP A 476 -5.65 -17.88 10.61
CA ASP A 476 -4.74 -17.43 11.66
C ASP A 476 -4.89 -15.92 11.92
N ILE A 477 -5.11 -15.14 10.86
CA ILE A 477 -5.19 -13.68 10.95
C ILE A 477 -6.45 -13.19 10.22
N VAL A 478 -7.24 -12.35 10.88
CA VAL A 478 -8.32 -11.58 10.28
C VAL A 478 -7.95 -10.11 10.33
N TYR A 479 -7.70 -9.50 9.17
CA TYR A 479 -7.57 -8.05 9.03
C TYR A 479 -8.91 -7.45 8.59
N MET A 480 -9.39 -6.43 9.29
CA MET A 480 -10.63 -5.71 9.02
C MET A 480 -10.33 -4.24 8.74
N GLY A 481 -10.52 -3.80 7.50
CA GLY A 481 -10.45 -2.40 7.12
C GLY A 481 -11.70 -1.60 7.47
N CYS A 482 -11.59 -0.27 7.45
CA CYS A 482 -12.66 0.63 7.88
C CYS A 482 -13.97 0.42 7.11
N SER A 483 -13.87 0.16 5.79
CA SER A 483 -15.01 -0.02 4.89
C SER A 483 -15.92 -1.19 5.25
N MET A 484 -15.39 -2.21 5.94
CA MET A 484 -16.12 -3.44 6.30
C MET A 484 -16.19 -3.70 7.81
N SER A 485 -15.57 -2.85 8.63
CA SER A 485 -15.54 -2.99 10.09
C SER A 485 -16.92 -3.13 10.75
N HIS A 486 -17.97 -2.54 10.15
CA HIS A 486 -19.36 -2.67 10.61
C HIS A 486 -19.90 -4.10 10.54
N LEU A 487 -19.31 -4.99 9.74
CA LEU A 487 -19.76 -6.38 9.63
C LEU A 487 -19.44 -7.21 10.88
N LEU A 488 -18.50 -6.76 11.72
CA LEU A 488 -18.26 -7.38 13.04
C LEU A 488 -19.51 -7.31 13.96
N ASP A 489 -20.46 -6.43 13.63
CA ASP A 489 -21.70 -6.26 14.36
C ASP A 489 -22.76 -7.34 13.99
N ASP A 490 -22.54 -8.18 12.97
CA ASP A 490 -23.51 -9.18 12.52
C ASP A 490 -23.65 -10.39 13.47
N GLU A 491 -24.89 -10.72 13.83
CA GLU A 491 -25.24 -11.83 14.73
C GLU A 491 -24.86 -13.21 14.19
N LYS A 492 -24.71 -13.38 12.87
CA LYS A 492 -24.28 -14.65 12.27
C LYS A 492 -22.82 -14.99 12.60
N LEU A 493 -22.02 -14.00 12.99
CA LEU A 493 -20.63 -14.19 13.37
C LEU A 493 -20.49 -14.66 14.83
N VAL A 494 -21.51 -14.51 15.65
CA VAL A 494 -21.47 -14.91 17.07
C VAL A 494 -21.60 -16.43 17.17
N ALA A 495 -20.74 -17.04 17.99
CA ALA A 495 -20.83 -18.47 18.28
C ALA A 495 -22.13 -18.78 19.04
N ARG A 496 -22.91 -19.74 18.53
CA ARG A 496 -24.10 -20.25 19.21
C ARG A 496 -23.74 -21.50 20.00
N ARG A 497 -24.00 -21.47 21.31
CA ARG A 497 -23.97 -22.67 22.15
C ARG A 497 -25.19 -23.51 21.82
N ASN A 498 -24.99 -24.67 21.21
CA ASN A 498 -26.06 -25.63 21.00
C ASN A 498 -26.22 -26.47 22.27
N TYR A 499 -27.41 -26.43 22.87
CA TYR A 499 -27.80 -27.39 23.90
C TYR A 499 -28.14 -28.73 23.21
N SER A 500 -27.25 -29.70 23.25
CA SER A 500 -27.61 -31.10 22.98
C SER A 500 -28.14 -31.72 24.28
N LYS A 501 -29.47 -31.86 24.40
CA LYS A 501 -30.05 -32.81 25.35
C LYS A 501 -29.91 -34.19 24.72
N GLU A 502 -28.86 -34.93 25.07
CA GLU A 502 -28.91 -36.38 24.88
C GLU A 502 -29.93 -36.95 25.85
N THR A 503 -31.01 -37.53 25.33
CA THR A 503 -31.85 -38.44 26.10
C THR A 503 -31.08 -39.73 26.34
N SER A 504 -30.26 -39.76 27.39
CA SER A 504 -29.80 -41.01 27.98
C SER A 504 -30.70 -41.35 29.17
N THR A 505 -31.10 -42.61 29.22
CA THR A 505 -31.87 -43.23 30.29
C THR A 505 -31.12 -43.13 31.61
N LYS A 506 -31.83 -42.65 32.64
CA LYS A 506 -31.57 -42.71 34.09
C LYS A 506 -30.11 -42.97 34.53
N ASP A 507 -29.64 -41.97 35.26
CA ASP A 507 -28.39 -41.86 36.03
C ASP A 507 -27.23 -41.27 35.22
N GLU A 508 -26.81 -40.09 35.67
CA GLU A 508 -25.73 -39.22 35.17
C GLU A 508 -26.09 -38.35 33.95
N THR A 509 -26.56 -37.13 34.23
CA THR A 509 -26.61 -36.03 33.26
C THR A 509 -25.25 -35.32 33.24
N GLU A 510 -24.27 -35.90 32.55
CA GLU A 510 -23.07 -35.13 32.19
C GLU A 510 -23.43 -34.13 31.09
N THR A 511 -23.26 -32.84 31.40
CA THR A 511 -23.51 -31.76 30.45
C THR A 511 -22.25 -31.58 29.60
N MET A 512 -22.14 -32.32 28.51
CA MET A 512 -21.01 -32.17 27.59
C MET A 512 -21.26 -30.98 26.65
N TRP A 513 -20.48 -29.92 26.77
CA TRP A 513 -20.49 -28.80 25.82
C TRP A 513 -19.92 -29.31 24.49
N THR A 514 -20.72 -29.32 23.43
CA THR A 514 -20.20 -29.61 22.08
C THR A 514 -19.50 -28.36 21.53
N ASP A 515 -18.32 -28.57 20.95
CA ASP A 515 -17.43 -27.54 20.39
C ASP A 515 -18.18 -26.43 19.62
N ASP A 516 -17.67 -25.20 19.74
CA ASP A 516 -18.10 -23.99 19.03
C ASP A 516 -18.04 -24.18 17.50
N ASN A 517 -19.01 -24.92 16.95
CA ASN A 517 -19.11 -25.29 15.53
C ASN A 517 -19.78 -24.20 14.68
N THR A 518 -20.07 -23.03 15.26
CA THR A 518 -20.77 -21.92 14.61
C THR A 518 -20.08 -20.58 14.89
N GLY A 519 -20.40 -19.55 14.10
CA GLY A 519 -19.81 -18.21 14.25
C GLY A 519 -18.37 -18.12 13.73
N LEU A 520 -17.77 -16.93 13.77
CA LEU A 520 -16.45 -16.65 13.20
C LEU A 520 -15.36 -17.53 13.81
N VAL A 521 -15.37 -17.72 15.14
CA VAL A 521 -14.39 -18.54 15.86
C VAL A 521 -14.33 -20.00 15.40
N SER A 522 -15.40 -20.51 14.79
CA SER A 522 -15.46 -21.90 14.32
C SER A 522 -14.60 -22.18 13.08
N ILE A 523 -14.10 -21.14 12.41
CA ILE A 523 -13.21 -21.24 11.23
C ILE A 523 -11.82 -20.64 11.49
N LEU A 524 -11.55 -20.22 12.73
CA LEU A 524 -10.25 -19.71 13.14
C LEU A 524 -9.36 -20.84 13.64
N ASN A 525 -8.05 -20.61 13.59
CA ASN A 525 -7.11 -21.42 14.34
C ASN A 525 -7.30 -21.20 15.86
N ASN A 526 -6.84 -22.14 16.69
CA ASN A 526 -6.90 -22.07 18.14
C ASN A 526 -6.25 -20.80 18.69
N ARG A 527 -5.22 -20.30 17.98
CA ARG A 527 -4.57 -19.01 18.19
C ARG A 527 -4.77 -18.17 16.94
N ALA A 528 -5.64 -17.17 17.04
CA ALA A 528 -5.94 -16.28 15.93
C ALA A 528 -5.89 -14.81 16.34
N LEU A 529 -5.45 -13.96 15.42
CA LEU A 529 -5.36 -12.52 15.61
C LEU A 529 -6.42 -11.80 14.77
N LEU A 530 -7.21 -10.94 15.41
CA LEU A 530 -8.04 -9.96 14.75
C LEU A 530 -7.34 -8.60 14.81
N ILE A 531 -7.07 -8.03 13.63
CA ILE A 531 -6.52 -6.69 13.45
C ILE A 531 -7.61 -5.84 12.83
N VAL A 532 -7.95 -4.70 13.46
CA VAL A 532 -8.94 -3.76 12.92
C VAL A 532 -8.26 -2.43 12.64
N GLU A 533 -8.39 -1.94 11.42
CA GLU A 533 -7.90 -0.64 10.99
C GLU A 533 -8.57 0.49 11.79
N SER A 534 -7.79 1.47 12.24
CA SER A 534 -8.30 2.63 12.95
C SER A 534 -8.85 3.69 11.99
N VAL A 535 -9.83 4.45 12.46
CA VAL A 535 -10.33 5.66 11.77
C VAL A 535 -9.55 6.92 12.14
N LEU A 536 -8.40 6.77 12.81
CA LEU A 536 -7.55 7.85 13.32
C LEU A 536 -7.34 8.95 12.27
N TYR A 537 -7.03 8.60 11.02
CA TYR A 537 -6.68 9.59 10.00
C TYR A 537 -7.86 10.16 9.20
N MET A 538 -9.10 9.77 9.52
CA MET A 538 -10.29 10.34 8.90
C MET A 538 -10.53 11.77 9.40
N VAL A 539 -10.12 12.74 8.60
CA VAL A 539 -10.16 14.18 8.96
C VAL A 539 -11.58 14.71 9.23
N GLU A 540 -12.60 14.05 8.67
CA GLU A 540 -14.01 14.41 8.89
C GLU A 540 -14.54 14.00 10.28
N LEU A 541 -13.87 13.08 10.97
CA LEU A 541 -14.28 12.60 12.30
C LEU A 541 -13.70 13.48 13.40
N ARG A 542 -14.51 13.80 14.42
CA ARG A 542 -14.02 14.46 15.64
C ARG A 542 -13.38 13.44 16.59
N PRO A 543 -12.51 13.85 17.54
CA PRO A 543 -11.91 12.94 18.51
C PRO A 543 -12.91 12.02 19.23
N ALA A 544 -14.05 12.57 19.68
CA ALA A 544 -15.11 11.77 20.32
C ALA A 544 -15.74 10.72 19.39
N GLU A 545 -15.77 10.96 18.07
CA GLU A 545 -16.27 10.00 17.07
C GLU A 545 -15.23 8.89 16.81
N VAL A 546 -13.93 9.21 16.88
CA VAL A 546 -12.84 8.23 16.84
C VAL A 546 -12.88 7.34 18.10
N GLU A 547 -13.05 7.93 19.28
CA GLU A 547 -13.20 7.19 20.54
C GLU A 547 -14.42 6.25 20.52
N ALA A 548 -15.57 6.75 20.08
CA ALA A 548 -16.79 5.95 19.94
C ALA A 548 -16.64 4.80 18.94
N TYR A 549 -15.87 5.01 17.85
CA TYR A 549 -15.54 3.94 16.92
C TYR A 549 -14.74 2.83 17.61
N VAL A 550 -13.68 3.18 18.36
CA VAL A 550 -12.84 2.21 19.07
C VAL A 550 -13.62 1.46 20.14
N GLU A 551 -14.49 2.14 20.89
CA GLU A 551 -15.37 1.50 21.89
C GLU A 551 -16.31 0.47 21.23
N ARG A 552 -16.96 0.85 20.12
CA ARG A 552 -17.84 -0.05 19.36
C ARG A 552 -17.07 -1.28 18.88
N ILE A 553 -15.93 -1.09 18.20
CA ILE A 553 -15.13 -2.21 17.68
C ILE A 553 -14.67 -3.13 18.81
N THR A 554 -14.25 -2.57 19.94
CA THR A 554 -13.85 -3.34 21.12
C THR A 554 -15.01 -4.21 21.61
N LYS A 555 -16.21 -3.65 21.76
CA LYS A 555 -17.40 -4.40 22.16
C LYS A 555 -17.73 -5.53 21.19
N SER A 556 -17.65 -5.26 19.88
CA SER A 556 -17.94 -6.25 18.84
C SER A 556 -16.92 -7.38 18.83
N ALA A 557 -15.61 -7.09 18.93
CA ALA A 557 -14.56 -8.09 19.03
C ALA A 557 -14.72 -8.99 20.26
N LEU A 558 -15.01 -8.40 21.43
CA LEU A 558 -15.26 -9.15 22.67
C LEU A 558 -16.47 -10.09 22.53
N ARG A 559 -17.57 -9.62 21.92
CA ARG A 559 -18.76 -10.44 21.64
C ARG A 559 -18.46 -11.62 20.72
N LEU A 560 -17.52 -11.47 19.79
CA LEU A 560 -17.08 -12.52 18.88
C LEU A 560 -16.09 -13.51 19.51
N GLY A 561 -15.79 -13.39 20.82
CA GLY A 561 -14.90 -14.33 21.51
C GLY A 561 -13.40 -14.00 21.41
N PHE A 562 -13.06 -12.78 20.99
CA PHE A 562 -11.71 -12.26 21.09
C PHE A 562 -11.49 -11.54 22.43
N ARG A 563 -10.23 -11.33 22.78
CA ARG A 563 -9.80 -10.62 23.99
C ARG A 563 -8.84 -9.51 23.62
N LEU A 564 -8.87 -8.46 24.41
CA LEU A 564 -7.96 -7.34 24.27
C LEU A 564 -6.65 -7.64 25.00
N THR A 565 -5.52 -7.41 24.35
CA THR A 565 -4.18 -7.60 24.95
C THR A 565 -3.63 -6.31 25.55
N LYS A 566 -3.89 -5.17 24.91
CA LYS A 566 -3.50 -3.83 25.37
C LYS A 566 -4.69 -2.88 25.25
N LYS A 567 -4.86 -1.97 26.22
CA LYS A 567 -5.86 -0.89 26.14
C LYS A 567 -5.60 -0.03 24.89
N PRO A 568 -6.59 0.13 23.98
CA PRO A 568 -6.46 1.01 22.83
C PRO A 568 -6.29 2.48 23.23
N GLU A 569 -5.50 3.20 22.46
CA GLU A 569 -5.32 4.65 22.50
C GLU A 569 -5.91 5.23 21.20
N PRO A 570 -7.21 5.61 21.16
CA PRO A 570 -7.91 5.95 19.92
C PRO A 570 -7.26 7.05 19.08
N MET A 571 -6.58 7.99 19.73
CA MET A 571 -5.92 9.15 19.09
C MET A 571 -4.45 8.90 18.74
N LYS A 572 -3.96 7.65 18.84
CA LYS A 572 -2.57 7.27 18.53
C LYS A 572 -2.47 5.96 17.75
N ASP A 573 -3.29 4.98 18.08
CA ASP A 573 -3.19 3.65 17.50
C ASP A 573 -3.72 3.63 16.04
N HIS A 574 -2.87 3.19 15.10
CA HIS A 574 -3.26 3.00 13.69
C HIS A 574 -4.11 1.75 13.48
N HIS A 575 -3.98 0.77 14.38
CA HIS A 575 -4.68 -0.50 14.35
C HIS A 575 -5.03 -0.95 15.76
N LEU A 576 -6.12 -1.69 15.88
CA LEU A 576 -6.58 -2.33 17.10
C LEU A 576 -6.30 -3.83 17.00
N TYR A 577 -5.81 -4.43 18.09
CA TYR A 577 -5.39 -5.83 18.11
C TYR A 577 -6.19 -6.63 19.14
N PHE A 578 -6.76 -7.75 18.71
CA PHE A 578 -7.54 -8.65 19.56
C PHE A 578 -7.13 -10.09 19.32
N VAL A 579 -6.96 -10.84 20.40
CA VAL A 579 -6.46 -12.22 20.38
C VAL A 579 -7.59 -13.20 20.69
N HIS A 580 -7.68 -14.26 19.90
CA HIS A 580 -8.42 -15.47 20.22
C HIS A 580 -7.41 -16.56 20.59
N ASP A 581 -7.52 -17.12 21.79
CA ASP A 581 -6.66 -18.21 22.26
C ASP A 581 -7.49 -19.23 23.05
N ARG A 582 -7.78 -20.38 22.43
CA ARG A 582 -8.54 -21.48 23.05
C ARG A 582 -7.72 -22.23 24.11
N ALA A 583 -6.39 -22.30 23.97
CA ALA A 583 -5.52 -23.08 24.86
C ALA A 583 -5.49 -22.53 26.30
N ASN A 584 -5.82 -21.25 26.49
CA ASN A 584 -5.89 -20.59 27.79
C ASN A 584 -7.31 -20.53 28.40
N VAL A 585 -8.31 -21.16 27.78
CA VAL A 585 -9.70 -21.15 28.28
C VAL A 585 -10.03 -22.41 29.08
N GLU A 586 -9.35 -23.54 28.79
CA GLU A 586 -9.55 -24.82 29.49
C GLU A 586 -8.80 -24.92 30.84
N SER A 587 -8.07 -23.89 31.24
CA SER A 587 -7.29 -23.83 32.48
C SER A 587 -7.88 -22.92 33.58
N LYS A 588 -9.13 -22.45 33.43
CA LYS A 588 -9.82 -21.62 34.42
C LYS A 588 -11.19 -22.14 34.81
#